data_AF-A0A536ESK0-F1
#
_entry.id   AF-A0A536ESK0-F1
#
_cell.length_a   1.000
_cell.length_b   1.000
_cell.length_c   1.000
_cell.angle_alpha   90.00
_cell.angle_beta   90.00
_cell.angle_gamma   90.00
#
_symmetry.space_group_name_H-M   'P 1'
#
loop_
_entity.id
_entity.type
_entity.pdbx_description
1 polymer ?
#
loop_
_entity_poly.entity_id
_entity_poly.type
_entity_poly.pdbx_seq_one_letter_code
_entity_poly.pdbx_strand_id
1 'polypeptide(L)'
;MRASSAGRLRGTGHVPPRRAALCQAAAICQRHARGLSLRRRSWIGSRPQGLVKGLAGNRGPEHLATACRLPERHDRFPDHPAGSATRAPDEDLTYAKIRLDERSLETATEHLAELTDPLARAITWAALWDMLRDAEIPARLYLPLILNNIRGETDIGVVQDLLAQASSAVWIYGDPTNADSALQILAEHALRALDGAPPGSDLQLSWAHAFIGAARSPEHLSVVRGLLDGIKVFTGLKVDTDLRWALVGALAGVGADDGLIDAELKRDPTDDGQRHAAAARAARPTVEAKEQVWASLIEDLTLPLATMRSMMRGFHRFDQRPLLEAYSARYFGALANFWKERDIEIGLAFARMMYPTVLVGDDTVRATERYLTGKDVPGPIRRVLLEAKDNMERAMRGRAVDAAAAAGDRIPA
;
A
#
# COMPACT_ATOMS: atom_id res chain seq x y z
N MET A 1 25.63 67.78 32.93
CA MET A 1 24.40 68.54 32.57
C MET A 1 23.57 67.62 31.68
N ARG A 2 22.49 66.97 32.18
CA ARG A 2 21.05 67.37 32.06
C ARG A 2 20.66 67.74 30.61
N ALA A 3 19.59 67.27 29.96
CA ALA A 3 18.50 66.34 30.28
C ALA A 3 17.68 66.00 28.99
N SER A 4 17.07 64.80 28.99
CA SER A 4 15.77 64.32 28.44
C SER A 4 14.99 65.08 27.33
N SER A 5 14.50 64.35 26.31
CA SER A 5 13.06 64.00 26.15
C SER A 5 12.79 63.10 24.92
N ALA A 6 11.67 62.38 24.97
CA ALA A 6 11.37 61.14 24.24
C ALA A 6 10.53 61.30 22.96
N GLY A 7 10.63 60.34 22.05
CA GLY A 7 9.68 60.12 20.95
C GLY A 7 9.78 58.71 20.37
N ARG A 8 8.74 57.88 20.56
CA ARG A 8 8.59 56.52 19.99
C ARG A 8 8.24 56.59 18.51
N LEU A 9 8.89 55.79 17.66
CA LEU A 9 8.35 55.34 16.38
C LEU A 9 8.56 53.84 16.18
N ARG A 10 7.45 53.14 15.91
CA ARG A 10 7.33 51.71 15.61
C ARG A 10 7.81 51.46 14.18
N GLY A 11 8.67 50.47 13.97
CA GLY A 11 8.94 49.92 12.64
C GLY A 11 7.93 48.84 12.29
N THR A 12 7.10 49.05 11.27
CA THR A 12 6.28 48.01 10.65
C THR A 12 7.03 47.43 9.46
N GLY A 13 7.58 46.23 9.62
CA GLY A 13 8.00 45.38 8.51
C GLY A 13 6.77 44.87 7.77
N HIS A 14 6.66 45.20 6.49
CA HIS A 14 5.57 44.77 5.61
C HIS A 14 6.04 43.53 4.82
N VAL A 15 5.61 42.35 5.27
CA VAL A 15 5.65 41.09 4.51
C VAL A 15 4.34 41.01 3.71
N PRO A 16 4.34 40.76 2.40
CA PRO A 16 3.09 40.70 1.64
C PRO A 16 2.29 39.45 2.06
N PRO A 17 0.95 39.54 2.21
CA PRO A 17 0.15 38.43 2.70
C PRO A 17 -0.01 37.34 1.65
N ARG A 18 0.01 36.08 2.14
CA ARG A 18 -0.25 34.78 1.47
C ARG A 18 -1.61 34.66 0.73
N ARG A 19 -2.26 35.76 0.35
CA ARG A 19 -3.53 35.79 -0.39
C ARG A 19 -3.38 35.52 -1.90
N ALA A 20 -2.17 35.59 -2.45
CA ALA A 20 -1.95 35.38 -3.89
C ALA A 20 -1.91 33.89 -4.31
N ALA A 21 -1.59 32.97 -3.39
CA ALA A 21 -1.38 31.55 -3.71
C ALA A 21 -2.69 30.78 -3.95
N LEU A 22 -3.77 31.12 -3.25
CA LEU A 22 -5.10 30.49 -3.43
C LEU A 22 -5.81 30.98 -4.70
N CYS A 23 -5.42 32.11 -5.29
CA CYS A 23 -5.99 32.57 -6.56
C CYS A 23 -5.49 31.78 -7.78
N GLN A 24 -4.36 31.08 -7.72
CA GLN A 24 -3.88 30.26 -8.85
C GLN A 24 -4.53 28.86 -8.87
N ALA A 25 -4.66 28.21 -7.72
CA ALA A 25 -5.42 26.96 -7.59
C ALA A 25 -6.92 27.18 -7.85
N ALA A 26 -7.47 28.32 -7.43
CA ALA A 26 -8.81 28.72 -7.79
C ALA A 26 -8.92 29.13 -9.27
N ALA A 27 -7.95 29.77 -9.92
CA ALA A 27 -8.11 30.21 -11.31
C ALA A 27 -8.04 29.07 -12.35
N ILE A 28 -7.31 27.99 -12.06
CA ILE A 28 -7.26 26.80 -12.95
C ILE A 28 -8.52 25.94 -12.74
N CYS A 29 -8.96 25.75 -11.49
CA CYS A 29 -10.20 25.02 -11.21
C CYS A 29 -11.49 25.84 -11.48
N GLN A 30 -11.53 27.16 -11.23
CA GLN A 30 -12.74 27.98 -11.44
C GLN A 30 -13.01 28.33 -12.90
N ARG A 31 -12.00 28.31 -13.80
CA ARG A 31 -12.31 28.49 -15.22
C ARG A 31 -13.15 27.35 -15.76
N HIS A 32 -13.10 26.15 -15.17
CA HIS A 32 -13.76 24.97 -15.73
C HIS A 32 -14.67 24.17 -14.77
N ALA A 33 -14.58 24.25 -13.44
CA ALA A 33 -15.30 23.35 -12.53
C ALA A 33 -16.64 23.91 -11.99
N ARG A 34 -17.75 23.22 -12.33
CA ARG A 34 -18.94 23.13 -11.49
C ARG A 34 -19.01 21.69 -10.97
N GLY A 35 -19.03 21.51 -9.64
CA GLY A 35 -19.51 20.28 -8.98
C GLY A 35 -18.44 19.39 -8.35
N LEU A 36 -18.04 19.66 -7.11
CA LEU A 36 -17.58 18.63 -6.17
C LEU A 36 -18.78 18.20 -5.31
N SER A 37 -19.03 16.90 -5.14
CA SER A 37 -20.07 16.38 -4.24
C SER A 37 -19.44 15.61 -3.07
N LEU A 38 -19.76 16.01 -1.84
CA LEU A 38 -19.35 15.31 -0.62
C LEU A 38 -20.47 14.38 -0.16
N ARG A 39 -20.27 13.07 -0.23
CA ARG A 39 -21.14 12.08 0.44
C ARG A 39 -20.47 11.59 1.72
N ARG A 40 -21.08 11.86 2.89
CA ARG A 40 -20.62 11.33 4.18
C ARG A 40 -21.22 9.94 4.42
N ARG A 41 -20.38 8.92 4.61
CA ARG A 41 -20.75 7.65 5.26
C ARG A 41 -19.85 7.45 6.47
N SER A 42 -20.42 7.13 7.63
CA SER A 42 -19.66 6.78 8.84
C SER A 42 -19.08 5.37 8.70
N TRP A 43 -17.82 5.19 9.08
CA TRP A 43 -17.18 3.87 9.11
C TRP A 43 -16.12 3.78 10.21
N ILE A 44 -16.02 2.61 10.85
CA ILE A 44 -15.01 2.26 11.85
C ILE A 44 -14.04 1.31 11.18
N GLY A 45 -12.90 1.81 10.70
CA GLY A 45 -11.89 1.02 9.97
C GLY A 45 -10.47 1.52 10.23
N SER A 46 -9.50 0.62 10.07
CA SER A 46 -8.09 0.83 10.41
C SER A 46 -7.39 1.89 9.56
N ARG A 47 -6.56 2.71 10.22
CA ARG A 47 -5.82 3.88 9.72
C ARG A 47 -4.95 3.60 8.47
N PRO A 48 -5.04 4.40 7.40
CA PRO A 48 -3.96 4.54 6.43
C PRO A 48 -2.96 5.58 6.97
N GLN A 49 -1.80 5.15 7.49
CA GLN A 49 -0.85 6.05 8.17
C GLN A 49 0.31 6.58 7.30
N GLY A 50 0.43 6.19 6.03
CA GLY A 50 1.63 6.45 5.22
C GLY A 50 1.68 7.87 4.64
N LEU A 51 0.88 8.12 3.59
CA LEU A 51 1.00 9.31 2.75
C LEU A 51 0.96 10.67 3.48
N VAL A 52 0.11 10.83 4.50
CA VAL A 52 -0.06 12.14 5.17
C VAL A 52 0.99 12.39 6.26
N LYS A 53 1.51 11.33 6.90
CA LYS A 53 2.57 11.46 7.92
C LYS A 53 3.91 11.90 7.33
N GLY A 54 4.20 11.54 6.07
CA GLY A 54 5.44 11.96 5.40
C GLY A 54 5.56 13.48 5.24
N LEU A 55 4.43 14.17 5.02
CA LEU A 55 4.40 15.62 4.78
C LEU A 55 4.22 16.44 6.08
N ALA A 56 3.52 15.89 7.08
CA ALA A 56 3.33 16.52 8.38
C ALA A 56 4.42 16.06 9.36
N GLY A 57 5.57 16.75 9.34
CA GLY A 57 6.72 16.44 10.20
C GLY A 57 6.37 16.06 11.65
N ASN A 58 7.09 15.06 12.16
CA ASN A 58 6.87 14.34 13.41
C ASN A 58 6.70 15.28 14.64
N ARG A 59 5.47 15.60 15.04
CA ARG A 59 5.17 16.18 16.36
C ARG A 59 4.26 15.25 17.14
N GLY A 60 4.73 14.88 18.34
CA GLY A 60 4.12 13.89 19.23
C GLY A 60 2.77 14.33 19.85
N PRO A 61 2.09 13.41 20.54
CA PRO A 61 0.67 13.52 20.86
C PRO A 61 0.47 14.00 22.29
N GLU A 62 0.66 15.29 22.59
CA GLU A 62 0.19 15.87 23.85
C GLU A 62 -0.44 17.24 23.59
N HIS A 63 -1.65 17.42 24.14
CA HIS A 63 -2.59 18.54 23.95
C HIS A 63 -3.52 18.43 22.74
N LEU A 64 -4.75 17.94 22.97
CA LEU A 64 -6.01 18.65 22.70
C LEU A 64 -7.20 17.71 22.97
N ALA A 65 -7.53 17.56 24.25
CA ALA A 65 -8.83 17.09 24.69
C ALA A 65 -9.58 18.30 25.26
N THR A 66 -10.51 18.90 24.51
CA THR A 66 -11.59 19.69 25.12
C THR A 66 -12.81 19.65 24.20
N ALA A 67 -13.94 19.30 24.80
CA ALA A 67 -15.21 18.98 24.19
C ALA A 67 -16.00 20.20 23.69
N CYS A 68 -16.76 20.03 22.61
CA CYS A 68 -17.92 20.88 22.31
C CYS A 68 -19.22 20.08 22.53
N ARG A 69 -19.92 20.37 23.63
CA ARG A 69 -21.37 20.11 23.77
C ARG A 69 -22.12 21.24 23.06
N LEU A 70 -23.14 20.90 22.28
CA LEU A 70 -24.13 21.84 21.74
C LEU A 70 -25.34 21.90 22.69
N PRO A 71 -25.96 23.07 22.94
CA PRO A 71 -27.27 23.13 23.57
C PRO A 71 -28.40 23.06 22.54
N GLU A 72 -29.49 22.38 22.92
CA GLU A 72 -30.76 22.34 22.21
C GLU A 72 -31.52 23.67 22.36
N ARG A 73 -32.02 24.25 21.26
CA ARG A 73 -33.44 24.63 21.05
C ARG A 73 -33.66 25.33 19.70
N HIS A 74 -34.89 25.17 19.22
CA HIS A 74 -35.48 25.66 17.99
C HIS A 74 -35.16 27.14 17.66
N ASP A 75 -34.81 27.38 16.40
CA ASP A 75 -35.44 28.43 15.59
C ASP A 75 -35.33 28.11 14.09
N ARG A 76 -36.37 28.50 13.35
CA ARG A 76 -36.58 28.21 11.91
C ARG A 76 -35.48 28.82 11.05
N PHE A 77 -34.91 28.03 10.14
CA PHE A 77 -34.08 28.55 9.04
C PHE A 77 -34.98 29.16 7.94
N PRO A 78 -34.68 30.36 7.40
CA PRO A 78 -35.29 30.82 6.17
C PRO A 78 -34.61 30.17 4.95
N ASP A 79 -35.41 29.89 3.93
CA ASP A 79 -34.99 29.34 2.64
C ASP A 79 -33.88 30.19 2.00
N HIS A 80 -32.73 29.57 1.73
CA HIS A 80 -31.73 30.10 0.80
C HIS A 80 -31.22 29.04 -0.18
N PRO A 81 -30.95 29.44 -1.43
CA PRO A 81 -30.97 28.56 -2.59
C PRO A 81 -29.69 27.74 -2.74
N ALA A 82 -29.81 26.66 -3.52
CA ALA A 82 -28.76 25.71 -3.85
C ALA A 82 -27.44 26.40 -4.27
N GLY A 83 -26.39 26.21 -3.46
CA GLY A 83 -25.04 26.70 -3.79
C GLY A 83 -24.17 26.97 -2.57
N SER A 84 -23.80 25.94 -1.81
CA SER A 84 -22.71 26.07 -0.82
C SER A 84 -21.75 24.88 -0.93
N ALA A 85 -20.64 25.10 -1.64
CA ALA A 85 -19.51 24.20 -1.67
C ALA A 85 -18.94 24.06 -0.26
N THR A 86 -18.99 22.85 0.30
CA THR A 86 -18.42 22.59 1.62
C THR A 86 -16.92 22.37 1.46
N ARG A 87 -16.14 23.31 1.98
CA ARG A 87 -14.67 23.30 2.07
C ARG A 87 -14.19 21.99 2.73
N ALA A 88 -13.26 21.28 2.08
CA ALA A 88 -12.52 20.19 2.70
C ALA A 88 -11.66 20.73 3.87
N PRO A 89 -11.42 19.95 4.94
CA PRO A 89 -10.72 20.43 6.12
C PRO A 89 -9.27 20.85 5.78
N ASP A 90 -8.95 22.11 6.06
CA ASP A 90 -7.77 22.85 5.60
C ASP A 90 -6.48 22.53 6.39
N GLU A 91 -6.54 21.62 7.36
CA GLU A 91 -5.45 21.39 8.34
C GLU A 91 -5.33 19.91 8.79
N ASP A 92 -5.94 18.96 8.08
CA ASP A 92 -5.97 17.52 8.45
C ASP A 92 -6.44 17.25 9.91
N LEU A 93 -7.31 18.11 10.44
CA LEU A 93 -7.79 18.03 11.83
C LEU A 93 -8.91 17.01 12.04
N THR A 94 -9.33 16.27 11.00
CA THR A 94 -10.49 15.35 11.07
C THR A 94 -10.38 14.26 10.00
N TYR A 95 -10.77 13.03 10.36
CA TYR A 95 -10.81 11.90 9.44
C TYR A 95 -12.10 11.90 8.60
N ALA A 96 -11.96 12.03 7.28
CA ALA A 96 -13.06 11.85 6.33
C ALA A 96 -12.53 11.20 5.05
N LYS A 97 -13.31 10.25 4.50
CA LYS A 97 -13.06 9.76 3.14
C LYS A 97 -13.57 10.78 2.13
N ILE A 98 -12.76 11.11 1.14
CA ILE A 98 -13.11 11.98 0.03
C ILE A 98 -13.41 11.11 -1.19
N ARG A 99 -14.38 11.56 -2.01
CA ARG A 99 -14.76 10.94 -3.28
C ARG A 99 -14.66 11.96 -4.38
N LEU A 100 -13.96 11.57 -5.44
CA LEU A 100 -13.93 12.35 -6.67
C LEU A 100 -15.19 11.99 -7.47
N ASP A 101 -15.92 13.01 -7.91
CA ASP A 101 -16.92 12.82 -8.96
C ASP A 101 -16.23 12.40 -10.27
N GLU A 102 -17.01 11.91 -11.22
CA GLU A 102 -16.53 11.39 -12.52
C GLU A 102 -15.56 12.34 -13.21
N ARG A 103 -15.90 13.63 -13.28
CA ARG A 103 -15.06 14.64 -13.93
C ARG A 103 -13.77 14.90 -13.15
N SER A 104 -13.85 14.98 -11.83
CA SER A 104 -12.67 15.14 -10.98
C SER A 104 -11.74 13.92 -11.07
N LEU A 105 -12.30 12.72 -11.18
CA LEU A 105 -11.55 11.47 -11.37
C LEU A 105 -10.85 11.44 -12.73
N GLU A 106 -11.54 11.79 -13.82
CA GLU A 106 -10.94 11.92 -15.15
C GLU A 106 -9.78 12.92 -15.12
N THR A 107 -10.01 14.10 -14.55
CA THR A 107 -8.98 15.15 -14.44
C THR A 107 -7.77 14.67 -13.62
N ALA A 108 -8.01 14.01 -12.49
CA ALA A 108 -6.93 13.44 -11.68
C ALA A 108 -6.19 12.30 -12.41
N THR A 109 -6.88 11.54 -13.25
CA THR A 109 -6.26 10.46 -14.02
C THR A 109 -5.18 10.98 -14.97
N GLU A 110 -5.42 12.14 -15.57
CA GLU A 110 -4.53 12.73 -16.58
C GLU A 110 -3.51 13.73 -16.00
N HIS A 111 -3.92 14.52 -15.01
CA HIS A 111 -3.21 15.74 -14.61
C HIS A 111 -2.80 15.82 -13.14
N LEU A 112 -2.90 14.74 -12.35
CA LEU A 112 -2.57 14.78 -10.92
C LEU A 112 -1.11 15.25 -10.69
N ALA A 113 -0.16 14.86 -11.54
CA ALA A 113 1.23 15.31 -11.47
C ALA A 113 1.41 16.84 -11.61
N GLU A 114 0.45 17.54 -12.21
CA GLU A 114 0.49 18.98 -12.46
C GLU A 114 0.04 19.80 -11.24
N LEU A 115 -0.56 19.15 -10.24
CA LEU A 115 -0.93 19.79 -8.99
C LEU A 115 0.33 20.25 -8.25
N THR A 116 0.51 21.56 -8.15
CA THR A 116 1.70 22.16 -7.54
C THR A 116 1.71 22.08 -6.02
N ASP A 117 0.53 21.97 -5.39
CA ASP A 117 0.39 21.86 -3.94
C ASP A 117 0.57 20.39 -3.48
N PRO A 118 1.63 20.07 -2.69
CA PRO A 118 1.86 18.73 -2.19
C PRO A 118 0.72 18.18 -1.33
N LEU A 119 0.03 19.04 -0.58
CA LEU A 119 -1.10 18.61 0.25
C LEU A 119 -2.29 18.18 -0.62
N ALA A 120 -2.61 18.97 -1.66
CA ALA A 120 -3.64 18.62 -2.62
C ALA A 120 -3.34 17.28 -3.33
N ARG A 121 -2.08 17.01 -3.70
CA ARG A 121 -1.70 15.70 -4.27
C ARG A 121 -1.88 14.57 -3.27
N ALA A 122 -1.39 14.72 -2.05
CA ALA A 122 -1.51 13.68 -1.02
C ALA A 122 -2.98 13.32 -0.71
N ILE A 123 -3.84 14.33 -0.61
CA ILE A 123 -5.29 14.12 -0.41
C ILE A 123 -5.92 13.40 -1.62
N THR A 124 -5.52 13.78 -2.84
CA THR A 124 -6.02 13.16 -4.07
C THR A 124 -5.59 11.70 -4.16
N TRP A 125 -4.32 11.39 -3.88
CA TRP A 125 -3.82 10.01 -3.81
C TRP A 125 -4.55 9.17 -2.77
N ALA A 126 -4.76 9.73 -1.56
CA ALA A 126 -5.50 9.05 -0.51
C ALA A 126 -6.96 8.74 -0.93
N ALA A 127 -7.64 9.69 -1.58
CA ALA A 127 -8.98 9.50 -2.10
C ALA A 127 -9.03 8.40 -3.17
N LEU A 128 -8.10 8.41 -4.13
CA LEU A 128 -8.02 7.40 -5.19
C LEU A 128 -7.73 5.99 -4.64
N TRP A 129 -6.81 5.88 -3.68
CA TRP A 129 -6.54 4.61 -3.00
C TRP A 129 -7.77 4.08 -2.26
N ASP A 130 -8.49 4.95 -1.54
CA ASP A 130 -9.74 4.57 -0.89
C ASP A 130 -10.81 4.14 -1.89
N MET A 131 -10.94 4.84 -3.03
CA MET A 131 -11.89 4.48 -4.09
C MET A 131 -11.57 3.10 -4.69
N LEU A 132 -10.30 2.76 -4.92
CA LEU A 132 -9.91 1.42 -5.36
C LEU A 132 -10.31 0.36 -4.32
N ARG A 133 -9.95 0.59 -3.04
CA ARG A 133 -10.21 -0.36 -1.94
C ARG A 133 -11.68 -0.57 -1.63
N ASP A 134 -12.49 0.45 -1.87
CA ASP A 134 -13.94 0.40 -1.72
C ASP A 134 -14.65 -0.06 -3.00
N ALA A 135 -13.89 -0.48 -4.03
CA ALA A 135 -14.36 -0.99 -5.31
C ALA A 135 -15.20 0.03 -6.11
N GLU A 136 -14.82 1.29 -6.06
CA GLU A 136 -15.47 2.38 -6.82
C GLU A 136 -14.72 2.68 -8.13
N ILE A 137 -13.43 2.33 -8.21
CA ILE A 137 -12.63 2.36 -9.44
C ILE A 137 -11.93 1.02 -9.65
N PRO A 138 -11.72 0.59 -10.91
CA PRO A 138 -11.09 -0.69 -11.20
C PRO A 138 -9.57 -0.57 -11.13
N ALA A 139 -8.89 -1.66 -10.76
CA ALA A 139 -7.43 -1.71 -10.66
C ALA A 139 -6.72 -1.39 -11.99
N ARG A 140 -7.31 -1.78 -13.12
CA ARG A 140 -6.82 -1.48 -14.48
C ARG A 140 -6.84 -0.01 -14.85
N LEU A 141 -7.64 0.82 -14.17
CA LEU A 141 -7.58 2.28 -14.28
C LEU A 141 -6.50 2.84 -13.33
N TYR A 142 -6.44 2.30 -12.12
CA TYR A 142 -5.60 2.83 -11.05
C TYR A 142 -4.09 2.63 -11.31
N LEU A 143 -3.67 1.49 -11.87
CA LEU A 143 -2.26 1.26 -12.18
C LEU A 143 -1.72 2.29 -13.21
N PRO A 144 -2.32 2.47 -14.40
CA PRO A 144 -1.92 3.52 -15.33
C PRO A 144 -1.97 4.92 -14.71
N LEU A 145 -2.97 5.21 -13.87
CA LEU A 145 -3.07 6.49 -13.16
C LEU A 145 -1.82 6.76 -12.31
N ILE A 146 -1.38 5.78 -11.51
CA ILE A 146 -0.14 5.89 -10.72
C ILE A 146 1.05 6.11 -11.66
N LEU A 147 1.24 5.23 -12.64
CA LEU A 147 2.42 5.25 -13.50
C LEU A 147 2.53 6.54 -14.31
N ASN A 148 1.40 7.12 -14.71
CA ASN A 148 1.39 8.41 -15.38
C ASN A 148 1.79 9.53 -14.41
N ASN A 149 1.24 9.56 -13.20
CA ASN A 149 1.31 10.75 -12.35
C ASN A 149 2.40 10.73 -11.26
N ILE A 150 3.03 9.59 -10.99
CA ILE A 150 4.05 9.46 -9.93
C ILE A 150 5.26 10.39 -10.14
N ARG A 151 5.52 10.82 -11.38
CA ARG A 151 6.56 11.81 -11.73
C ARG A 151 6.40 13.17 -11.04
N GLY A 152 5.18 13.50 -10.59
CA GLY A 152 4.90 14.73 -9.85
C GLY A 152 5.33 14.67 -8.38
N GLU A 153 5.71 13.48 -7.88
CA GLU A 153 6.14 13.32 -6.50
C GLU A 153 7.64 13.40 -6.33
N THR A 154 8.05 14.20 -5.35
CA THR A 154 9.46 14.43 -4.99
C THR A 154 9.83 13.77 -3.67
N ASP A 155 8.85 13.46 -2.82
CA ASP A 155 9.08 12.77 -1.56
C ASP A 155 9.20 11.26 -1.81
N ILE A 156 10.32 10.68 -1.37
CA ILE A 156 10.60 9.27 -1.64
C ILE A 156 9.66 8.33 -0.90
N GLY A 157 9.20 8.70 0.30
CA GLY A 157 8.25 7.89 1.06
C GLY A 157 6.92 7.79 0.34
N VAL A 158 6.44 8.89 -0.25
CA VAL A 158 5.23 8.90 -1.09
C VAL A 158 5.42 8.02 -2.33
N VAL A 159 6.56 8.12 -3.02
CA VAL A 159 6.85 7.27 -4.19
C VAL A 159 6.85 5.79 -3.83
N GLN A 160 7.51 5.41 -2.73
CA GLN A 160 7.54 4.02 -2.26
C GLN A 160 6.14 3.51 -1.90
N ASP A 161 5.33 4.33 -1.22
CA ASP A 161 3.94 4.01 -0.90
C ASP A 161 3.11 3.80 -2.18
N LEU A 162 3.27 4.65 -3.20
CA LEU A 162 2.56 4.54 -4.47
C LEU A 162 2.98 3.30 -5.26
N LEU A 163 4.27 2.93 -5.26
CA LEU A 163 4.74 1.70 -5.90
C LEU A 163 4.21 0.45 -5.19
N ALA A 164 4.13 0.47 -3.86
CA ALA A 164 3.50 -0.60 -3.10
C ALA A 164 1.99 -0.70 -3.38
N GLN A 165 1.31 0.44 -3.53
CA GLN A 165 -0.10 0.50 -3.94
C GLN A 165 -0.31 0.00 -5.37
N ALA A 166 0.58 0.33 -6.31
CA ALA A 166 0.55 -0.20 -7.68
C ALA A 166 0.65 -1.73 -7.69
N SER A 167 1.61 -2.30 -6.95
CA SER A 167 1.74 -3.76 -6.79
C SER A 167 0.49 -4.37 -6.14
N SER A 168 -0.06 -3.73 -5.11
CA SER A 168 -1.28 -4.18 -4.44
C SER A 168 -2.51 -4.12 -5.35
N ALA A 169 -2.61 -3.09 -6.19
CA ALA A 169 -3.69 -2.96 -7.17
C ALA A 169 -3.68 -4.16 -8.12
N VAL A 170 -2.51 -4.60 -8.58
CA VAL A 170 -2.39 -5.78 -9.44
C VAL A 170 -2.73 -7.08 -8.70
N TRP A 171 -2.09 -7.34 -7.56
CA TRP A 171 -2.18 -8.66 -6.91
C TRP A 171 -3.46 -8.88 -6.10
N ILE A 172 -3.93 -7.84 -5.41
CA ILE A 172 -5.03 -7.95 -4.45
C ILE A 172 -6.35 -7.61 -5.14
N TYR A 173 -6.42 -6.44 -5.77
CA TYR A 173 -7.68 -5.87 -6.26
C TYR A 173 -7.93 -6.12 -7.76
N GLY A 174 -6.91 -6.44 -8.54
CA GLY A 174 -7.03 -6.67 -9.98
C GLY A 174 -7.57 -8.04 -10.33
N ASP A 175 -8.27 -8.12 -11.47
CA ASP A 175 -8.69 -9.39 -12.05
C ASP A 175 -7.46 -10.30 -12.25
N PRO A 176 -7.42 -11.50 -11.63
CA PRO A 176 -6.28 -12.38 -11.76
C PRO A 176 -5.98 -12.84 -13.18
N THR A 177 -6.96 -12.78 -14.11
CA THR A 177 -6.73 -13.09 -15.53
C THR A 177 -5.91 -12.01 -16.26
N ASN A 178 -5.89 -10.78 -15.72
CA ASN A 178 -5.14 -9.65 -16.24
C ASN A 178 -3.78 -9.44 -15.53
N ALA A 179 -3.47 -10.25 -14.51
CA ALA A 179 -2.29 -10.06 -13.67
C ALA A 179 -0.98 -10.03 -14.49
N ASP A 180 -0.79 -10.96 -15.42
CA ASP A 180 0.43 -11.03 -16.24
C ASP A 180 0.60 -9.78 -17.10
N SER A 181 -0.46 -9.31 -17.75
CA SER A 181 -0.43 -8.07 -18.56
C SER A 181 -0.15 -6.84 -17.69
N ALA A 182 -0.76 -6.74 -16.51
CA ALA A 182 -0.55 -5.62 -15.60
C ALA A 182 0.88 -5.61 -15.02
N LEU A 183 1.43 -6.77 -14.69
CA LEU A 183 2.82 -6.91 -14.25
C LEU A 183 3.81 -6.58 -15.36
N GLN A 184 3.51 -6.97 -16.60
CA GLN A 184 4.32 -6.61 -17.76
C GLN A 184 4.38 -5.07 -17.90
N ILE A 185 3.24 -4.38 -17.84
CA ILE A 185 3.17 -2.91 -17.90
C ILE A 185 3.98 -2.27 -16.75
N LEU A 186 3.80 -2.76 -15.53
CA LEU A 186 4.51 -2.25 -14.36
C LEU A 186 6.03 -2.46 -14.48
N ALA A 187 6.46 -3.65 -14.88
CA ALA A 187 7.88 -3.99 -15.03
C ALA A 187 8.53 -3.16 -16.14
N GLU A 188 7.90 -3.03 -17.30
CA GLU A 188 8.40 -2.21 -18.40
C GLU A 188 8.53 -0.74 -18.01
N HIS A 189 7.53 -0.19 -17.33
CA HIS A 189 7.58 1.18 -16.85
C HIS A 189 8.68 1.36 -15.80
N ALA A 190 8.74 0.47 -14.80
CA ALA A 190 9.75 0.52 -13.76
C ALA A 190 11.17 0.39 -14.32
N LEU A 191 11.39 -0.43 -15.35
CA LEU A 191 12.68 -0.57 -16.01
C LEU A 191 13.09 0.71 -16.74
N ARG A 192 12.17 1.35 -17.47
CA ARG A 192 12.44 2.66 -18.10
C ARG A 192 12.70 3.76 -17.07
N ALA A 193 11.92 3.78 -15.99
CA ALA A 193 12.07 4.77 -14.92
C ALA A 193 13.36 4.57 -14.11
N LEU A 194 13.79 3.31 -13.91
CA LEU A 194 15.08 2.97 -13.33
C LEU A 194 16.25 3.53 -14.15
N ASP A 195 16.19 3.39 -15.48
CA ASP A 195 17.22 3.88 -16.39
C ASP A 195 17.25 5.43 -16.47
N GLY A 196 16.07 6.05 -16.41
CA GLY A 196 15.93 7.52 -16.47
C GLY A 196 16.08 8.25 -15.13
N ALA A 197 16.10 7.55 -13.99
CA ALA A 197 16.21 8.17 -12.68
C ALA A 197 17.61 8.78 -12.44
N PRO A 198 17.73 9.84 -11.61
CA PRO A 198 19.03 10.39 -11.24
C PRO A 198 19.96 9.29 -10.68
N PRO A 199 21.17 9.10 -11.23
CA PRO A 199 22.10 8.06 -10.80
C PRO A 199 22.39 8.12 -9.30
N GLY A 200 22.29 6.98 -8.61
CA GLY A 200 22.57 6.85 -7.18
C GLY A 200 21.50 7.44 -6.26
N SER A 201 20.33 7.80 -6.79
CA SER A 201 19.22 8.32 -6.00
C SER A 201 18.35 7.22 -5.38
N ASP A 202 17.66 7.55 -4.29
CA ASP A 202 16.66 6.65 -3.69
C ASP A 202 15.50 6.35 -4.65
N LEU A 203 15.20 7.29 -5.57
CA LEU A 203 14.23 7.09 -6.63
C LEU A 203 14.67 5.96 -7.57
N GLN A 204 15.94 5.95 -7.96
CA GLN A 204 16.52 4.87 -8.78
C GLN A 204 16.41 3.52 -8.06
N LEU A 205 16.76 3.47 -6.77
CA LEU A 205 16.64 2.24 -5.98
C LEU A 205 15.17 1.76 -5.85
N SER A 206 14.23 2.70 -5.66
CA SER A 206 12.81 2.37 -5.54
C SER A 206 12.24 1.79 -6.84
N TRP A 207 12.64 2.33 -7.99
CA TRP A 207 12.31 1.76 -9.30
C TRP A 207 12.94 0.39 -9.53
N ALA A 208 14.17 0.17 -9.06
CA ALA A 208 14.79 -1.15 -9.09
C ALA A 208 13.96 -2.18 -8.31
N HIS A 209 13.53 -1.87 -7.09
CA HIS A 209 12.67 -2.76 -6.31
C HIS A 209 11.31 -3.00 -6.97
N ALA A 210 10.68 -1.96 -7.54
CA ALA A 210 9.43 -2.11 -8.29
C ALA A 210 9.59 -3.04 -9.50
N PHE A 211 10.67 -2.88 -10.26
CA PHE A 211 11.01 -3.75 -11.39
C PHE A 211 11.21 -5.20 -10.94
N ILE A 212 12.02 -5.44 -9.91
CA ILE A 212 12.30 -6.77 -9.37
C ILE A 212 11.02 -7.45 -8.88
N GLY A 213 10.13 -6.70 -8.21
CA GLY A 213 8.85 -7.23 -7.73
C GLY A 213 7.89 -7.61 -8.86
N ALA A 214 7.91 -6.87 -9.96
CA ALA A 214 7.00 -7.04 -11.10
C ALA A 214 7.52 -8.01 -12.19
N ALA A 215 8.82 -8.24 -12.28
CA ALA A 215 9.44 -9.06 -13.32
C ALA A 215 8.90 -10.50 -13.33
N ARG A 216 8.30 -10.92 -14.44
CA ARG A 216 7.80 -12.30 -14.65
C ARG A 216 8.14 -12.88 -16.02
N SER A 217 8.25 -12.05 -17.06
CA SER A 217 8.62 -12.52 -18.40
C SER A 217 10.09 -12.99 -18.44
N PRO A 218 10.44 -13.92 -19.35
CA PRO A 218 11.83 -14.36 -19.54
C PRO A 218 12.81 -13.20 -19.76
N GLU A 219 12.39 -12.17 -20.50
CA GLU A 219 13.21 -10.98 -20.79
C GLU A 219 13.49 -10.18 -19.52
N HIS A 220 12.46 -9.93 -18.70
CA HIS A 220 12.62 -9.21 -17.44
C HIS A 220 13.44 -10.01 -16.42
N LEU A 221 13.21 -11.33 -16.33
CA LEU A 221 13.98 -12.21 -15.47
C LEU A 221 15.45 -12.31 -15.90
N SER A 222 15.74 -12.24 -17.20
CA SER A 222 17.11 -12.13 -17.69
C SER A 222 17.79 -10.84 -17.24
N VAL A 223 17.07 -9.72 -17.14
CA VAL A 223 17.60 -8.46 -16.59
C VAL A 223 17.85 -8.59 -15.09
N VAL A 224 16.91 -9.18 -14.33
CA VAL A 224 17.07 -9.47 -12.88
C VAL A 224 18.30 -10.33 -12.65
N ARG A 225 18.48 -11.40 -13.44
CA ARG A 225 19.66 -12.26 -13.36
C ARG A 225 20.93 -11.50 -13.72
N GLY A 226 20.90 -10.72 -14.80
CA GLY A 226 22.02 -9.89 -15.24
C GLY A 226 22.47 -8.87 -14.18
N LEU A 227 21.54 -8.29 -13.43
CA LEU A 227 21.84 -7.41 -12.30
C LEU A 227 22.56 -8.16 -11.17
N LEU A 228 22.10 -9.37 -10.84
CA LEU A 228 22.69 -10.18 -9.77
C LEU A 228 24.11 -10.63 -10.10
N ASP A 229 24.33 -11.04 -11.35
CA ASP A 229 25.63 -11.51 -11.87
C ASP A 229 26.59 -10.37 -12.22
N GLY A 230 26.11 -9.10 -12.21
CA GLY A 230 26.90 -7.93 -12.58
C GLY A 230 27.13 -7.76 -14.09
N ILE A 231 26.39 -8.50 -14.93
CA ILE A 231 26.42 -8.41 -16.40
C ILE A 231 25.64 -7.17 -16.88
N LYS A 232 24.48 -6.91 -16.26
CA LYS A 232 23.68 -5.71 -16.50
C LYS A 232 24.00 -4.69 -15.41
N VAL A 233 24.35 -3.48 -15.82
CA VAL A 233 24.68 -2.37 -14.92
C VAL A 233 23.84 -1.15 -15.31
N PHE A 234 23.32 -0.44 -14.31
CA PHE A 234 22.75 0.89 -14.46
C PHE A 234 23.67 1.88 -13.77
N THR A 235 23.98 2.98 -14.45
CA THR A 235 24.86 4.02 -13.88
C THR A 235 24.29 4.53 -12.57
N GLY A 236 25.10 4.45 -11.50
CA GLY A 236 24.74 4.88 -10.15
C GLY A 236 23.98 3.86 -9.30
N LEU A 237 23.39 2.81 -9.88
CA LEU A 237 22.70 1.78 -9.10
C LEU A 237 23.72 0.87 -8.43
N LYS A 238 23.83 0.99 -7.11
CA LYS A 238 24.64 0.07 -6.30
C LYS A 238 23.83 -1.19 -6.00
N VAL A 239 24.33 -2.33 -6.47
CA VAL A 239 23.78 -3.65 -6.12
C VAL A 239 24.41 -4.14 -4.81
N ASP A 240 23.92 -3.59 -3.70
CA ASP A 240 24.34 -3.96 -2.35
C ASP A 240 23.63 -5.22 -1.83
N THR A 241 23.95 -5.64 -0.61
CA THR A 241 23.44 -6.88 0.00
C THR A 241 21.92 -6.98 -0.01
N ASP A 242 21.21 -5.89 0.32
CA ASP A 242 19.74 -5.88 0.36
C ASP A 242 19.15 -6.02 -1.04
N LEU A 243 19.70 -5.30 -2.02
CA LEU A 243 19.25 -5.43 -3.41
C LEU A 243 19.57 -6.83 -3.96
N ARG A 244 20.72 -7.42 -3.62
CA ARG A 244 21.06 -8.81 -3.99
C ARG A 244 20.06 -9.81 -3.45
N TRP A 245 19.68 -9.71 -2.18
CA TRP A 245 18.65 -10.58 -1.62
C TRP A 245 17.27 -10.37 -2.25
N ALA A 246 16.93 -9.14 -2.67
CA ALA A 246 15.71 -8.90 -3.43
C ALA A 246 15.74 -9.59 -4.80
N LEU A 247 16.87 -9.54 -5.52
CA LEU A 247 17.08 -10.24 -6.79
C LEU A 247 16.99 -11.76 -6.62
N VAL A 248 17.70 -12.32 -5.63
CA VAL A 248 17.67 -13.76 -5.31
C VAL A 248 16.26 -14.20 -4.92
N GLY A 249 15.56 -13.43 -4.08
CA GLY A 249 14.19 -13.75 -3.68
C GLY A 249 13.20 -13.72 -4.84
N ALA A 250 13.35 -12.81 -5.79
CA ALA A 250 12.53 -12.77 -6.99
C ALA A 250 12.78 -13.98 -7.90
N LEU A 251 14.05 -14.32 -8.15
CA LEU A 251 14.45 -15.49 -8.97
C LEU A 251 14.00 -16.80 -8.31
N ALA A 252 14.24 -16.96 -7.01
CA ALA A 252 13.76 -18.13 -6.26
C ALA A 252 12.24 -18.24 -6.30
N GLY A 253 11.52 -17.12 -6.21
CA GLY A 253 10.06 -17.05 -6.28
C GLY A 253 9.46 -17.57 -7.60
N VAL A 254 10.20 -17.47 -8.71
CA VAL A 254 9.80 -18.01 -10.01
C VAL A 254 10.44 -19.36 -10.34
N GLY A 255 11.18 -19.96 -9.38
CA GLY A 255 11.80 -21.27 -9.53
C GLY A 255 13.20 -21.25 -10.17
N ALA A 256 13.83 -20.08 -10.28
CA ALA A 256 15.17 -19.89 -10.84
C ALA A 256 16.27 -19.82 -9.76
N ASP A 257 16.13 -20.57 -8.66
CA ASP A 257 17.14 -20.73 -7.60
C ASP A 257 18.17 -21.81 -7.96
N ASP A 258 18.94 -21.64 -9.03
CA ASP A 258 19.96 -22.60 -9.49
C ASP A 258 21.21 -22.69 -8.57
N GLY A 259 20.98 -22.71 -7.26
CA GLY A 259 21.99 -22.59 -6.20
C GLY A 259 22.21 -21.15 -5.73
N LEU A 260 21.41 -20.19 -6.22
CA LEU A 260 21.53 -18.76 -5.90
C LEU A 260 21.43 -18.48 -4.41
N ILE A 261 20.47 -19.10 -3.72
CA ILE A 261 20.25 -18.82 -2.30
C ILE A 261 21.48 -19.23 -1.49
N ASP A 262 22.03 -20.41 -1.75
CA ASP A 262 23.18 -20.91 -1.00
C ASP A 262 24.47 -20.15 -1.37
N ALA A 263 24.60 -19.72 -2.62
CA ALA A 263 25.70 -18.87 -3.05
C ALA A 263 25.65 -17.49 -2.37
N GLU A 264 24.48 -16.86 -2.32
CA GLU A 264 24.31 -15.56 -1.67
C GLU A 264 24.44 -15.66 -0.15
N LEU A 265 23.96 -16.75 0.47
CA LEU A 265 24.14 -16.99 1.90
C LEU A 265 25.61 -17.16 2.29
N LYS A 266 26.44 -17.76 1.43
CA LYS A 266 27.89 -17.82 1.64
C LYS A 266 28.54 -16.43 1.56
N ARG A 267 27.98 -15.55 0.74
CA ARG A 267 28.44 -14.15 0.60
C ARG A 267 28.01 -13.30 1.79
N ASP A 268 26.82 -13.54 2.31
CA ASP A 268 26.24 -12.85 3.47
C ASP A 268 25.89 -13.85 4.59
N PRO A 269 26.88 -14.29 5.39
CA PRO A 269 26.68 -15.27 6.46
C PRO A 269 26.09 -14.65 7.74
N THR A 270 25.53 -13.44 7.66
CA THR A 270 24.95 -12.74 8.81
C THR A 270 23.58 -13.32 9.20
N ASP A 271 23.10 -12.99 10.40
CA ASP A 271 21.74 -13.33 10.83
C ASP A 271 20.66 -12.78 9.88
N ASP A 272 20.94 -11.64 9.24
CA ASP A 272 20.05 -11.02 8.26
C ASP A 272 20.05 -11.84 6.96
N GLY A 273 21.23 -12.23 6.48
CA GLY A 273 21.38 -13.15 5.35
C GLY A 273 20.69 -14.50 5.56
N GLN A 274 20.78 -15.07 6.76
CA GLN A 274 20.05 -16.31 7.11
C GLN A 274 18.53 -16.12 7.00
N ARG A 275 18.00 -14.97 7.43
CA ARG A 275 16.57 -14.66 7.33
C ARG A 275 16.13 -14.43 5.89
N HIS A 276 16.96 -13.76 5.08
CA HIS A 276 16.71 -13.61 3.65
C HIS A 276 16.73 -14.96 2.92
N ALA A 277 17.70 -15.84 3.23
CA ALA A 277 17.75 -17.19 2.70
C ALA A 277 16.50 -18.00 3.09
N ALA A 278 16.04 -17.90 4.34
CA ALA A 278 14.82 -18.55 4.80
C ALA A 278 13.58 -18.07 4.03
N ALA A 279 13.47 -16.75 3.79
CA ALA A 279 12.39 -16.18 2.98
C ALA A 279 12.46 -16.63 1.52
N ALA A 280 13.65 -16.63 0.91
CA ALA A 280 13.84 -17.05 -0.48
C ALA A 280 13.54 -18.55 -0.67
N ARG A 281 13.97 -19.41 0.27
CA ARG A 281 13.65 -20.87 0.24
C ARG A 281 12.14 -21.10 0.35
N ALA A 282 11.47 -20.32 1.21
CA ALA A 282 10.01 -20.36 1.36
C ALA A 282 9.25 -19.86 0.13
N ALA A 283 9.87 -18.97 -0.66
CA ALA A 283 9.31 -18.43 -1.88
C ALA A 283 9.35 -19.42 -3.06
N ARG A 284 10.14 -20.49 -3.00
CA ARG A 284 10.25 -21.44 -4.13
C ARG A 284 8.88 -22.03 -4.52
N PRO A 285 8.55 -22.10 -5.83
CA PRO A 285 7.24 -22.57 -6.31
C PRO A 285 7.16 -24.10 -6.39
N THR A 286 7.47 -24.79 -5.30
CA THR A 286 7.43 -26.27 -5.22
C THR A 286 6.62 -26.72 -4.02
N VAL A 287 5.95 -27.88 -4.13
CA VAL A 287 5.18 -28.46 -3.02
C VAL A 287 6.11 -28.74 -1.84
N GLU A 288 7.30 -29.27 -2.13
CA GLU A 288 8.31 -29.62 -1.14
C GLU A 288 8.75 -28.40 -0.32
N ALA A 289 8.96 -27.25 -0.96
CA ALA A 289 9.30 -26.01 -0.25
C ALA A 289 8.15 -25.52 0.65
N LYS A 290 6.89 -25.62 0.19
CA LYS A 290 5.73 -25.24 1.00
C LYS A 290 5.54 -26.18 2.19
N GLU A 291 5.68 -27.48 1.98
CA GLU A 291 5.60 -28.47 3.06
C GLU A 291 6.71 -28.27 4.09
N GLN A 292 7.95 -28.03 3.64
CA GLN A 292 9.06 -27.78 4.54
C GLN A 292 8.80 -26.57 5.44
N VAL A 293 8.35 -25.45 4.85
CA VAL A 293 8.02 -24.25 5.63
C VAL A 293 6.89 -24.53 6.61
N TRP A 294 5.83 -25.20 6.16
CA TRP A 294 4.69 -25.52 7.01
C TRP A 294 5.10 -26.39 8.20
N ALA A 295 5.82 -27.49 7.94
CA ALA A 295 6.33 -28.39 8.98
C ALA A 295 7.22 -27.63 9.98
N SER A 296 8.18 -26.84 9.50
CA SER A 296 9.03 -26.02 10.35
C SER A 296 8.23 -25.05 11.23
N LEU A 297 7.22 -24.36 10.68
CA LEU A 297 6.41 -23.43 11.47
C LEU A 297 5.59 -24.14 12.54
N ILE A 298 5.04 -25.33 12.25
CA ILE A 298 4.17 -26.07 13.16
C ILE A 298 4.97 -26.85 14.21
N GLU A 299 6.03 -27.54 13.81
CA GLU A 299 6.72 -28.57 14.60
C GLU A 299 7.96 -28.04 15.33
N ASP A 300 8.68 -27.08 14.77
CA ASP A 300 9.90 -26.56 15.39
C ASP A 300 9.55 -25.52 16.47
N LEU A 301 9.80 -25.90 17.73
CA LEU A 301 9.58 -25.03 18.89
C LEU A 301 10.73 -24.04 19.14
N THR A 302 11.85 -24.19 18.44
CA THR A 302 13.09 -23.45 18.69
C THR A 302 13.34 -22.32 17.71
N LEU A 303 12.57 -22.24 16.61
CA LEU A 303 12.74 -21.19 15.59
C LEU A 303 12.52 -19.79 16.17
N PRO A 304 13.48 -18.87 15.99
CA PRO A 304 13.29 -17.47 16.35
C PRO A 304 12.14 -16.85 15.55
N LEU A 305 11.31 -16.05 16.21
CA LEU A 305 10.16 -15.39 15.58
C LEU A 305 10.53 -14.54 14.35
N ALA A 306 11.71 -13.91 14.34
CA ALA A 306 12.21 -13.15 13.19
C ALA A 306 12.41 -14.05 11.96
N THR A 307 12.93 -15.26 12.14
CA THR A 307 13.08 -16.27 11.09
C THR A 307 11.72 -16.78 10.64
N MET A 308 10.82 -17.11 11.59
CA MET A 308 9.44 -17.52 11.27
C MET A 308 8.73 -16.47 10.42
N ARG A 309 8.81 -15.17 10.81
CA ARG A 309 8.23 -14.06 10.03
C ARG A 309 8.80 -14.00 8.61
N SER A 310 10.07 -14.30 8.44
CA SER A 310 10.73 -14.31 7.12
C SER A 310 10.23 -15.46 6.25
N MET A 311 10.09 -16.65 6.84
CA MET A 311 9.49 -17.81 6.17
C MET A 311 8.01 -17.55 5.80
N MET A 312 7.21 -17.02 6.72
CA MET A 312 5.80 -16.68 6.49
C MET A 312 5.63 -15.64 5.36
N ARG A 313 6.52 -14.62 5.28
CA ARG A 313 6.52 -13.66 4.16
C ARG A 313 6.84 -14.31 2.81
N GLY A 314 7.79 -15.25 2.77
CA GLY A 314 8.15 -15.97 1.54
C GLY A 314 7.09 -16.99 1.12
N PHE A 315 6.36 -17.57 2.08
CA PHE A 315 5.38 -18.62 1.85
C PHE A 315 4.22 -18.17 0.95
N HIS A 316 3.63 -17.01 1.23
CA HIS A 316 2.45 -16.50 0.52
C HIS A 316 2.82 -15.71 -0.73
N ARG A 317 2.56 -16.31 -1.89
CA ARG A 317 2.85 -15.76 -3.22
C ARG A 317 1.61 -15.82 -4.11
N PHE A 318 1.16 -14.68 -4.64
CA PHE A 318 -0.06 -14.59 -5.46
C PHE A 318 0.05 -15.31 -6.82
N ASP A 319 1.26 -15.43 -7.34
CA ASP A 319 1.63 -16.20 -8.52
C ASP A 319 1.71 -17.71 -8.28
N GLN A 320 1.54 -18.17 -7.03
CA GLN A 320 1.62 -19.57 -6.63
C GLN A 320 0.32 -20.09 -6.00
N ARG A 321 -0.81 -19.43 -6.26
CA ARG A 321 -2.13 -19.75 -5.67
C ARG A 321 -2.47 -21.24 -5.69
N PRO A 322 -2.32 -21.98 -6.80
CA PRO A 322 -2.67 -23.41 -6.84
C PRO A 322 -1.91 -24.25 -5.80
N LEU A 323 -0.64 -23.94 -5.53
CA LEU A 323 0.16 -24.63 -4.51
C LEU A 323 -0.32 -24.35 -3.09
N LEU A 324 -1.03 -23.24 -2.88
CA LEU A 324 -1.40 -22.75 -1.56
C LEU A 324 -2.82 -23.18 -1.14
N GLU A 325 -3.63 -23.71 -2.06
CA GLU A 325 -5.03 -24.11 -1.82
C GLU A 325 -5.17 -25.08 -0.64
N ALA A 326 -4.32 -26.10 -0.58
CA ALA A 326 -4.33 -27.11 0.48
C ALA A 326 -4.08 -26.53 1.89
N TYR A 327 -3.40 -25.37 1.98
CA TYR A 327 -3.03 -24.76 3.25
C TYR A 327 -4.15 -23.94 3.88
N SER A 328 -5.21 -23.62 3.14
CA SER A 328 -6.40 -22.95 3.69
C SER A 328 -7.04 -23.81 4.79
N ALA A 329 -7.35 -25.07 4.49
CA ALA A 329 -7.91 -26.00 5.47
C ALA A 329 -6.94 -26.29 6.62
N ARG A 330 -5.64 -26.45 6.31
CA ARG A 330 -4.60 -26.72 7.32
C ARG A 330 -4.43 -25.55 8.29
N TYR A 331 -4.51 -24.30 7.83
CA TYR A 331 -4.48 -23.11 8.67
C TYR A 331 -5.59 -23.11 9.71
N PHE A 332 -6.85 -23.28 9.29
CA PHE A 332 -7.96 -23.29 10.24
C PHE A 332 -7.92 -24.51 11.17
N GLY A 333 -7.42 -25.65 10.70
CA GLY A 333 -7.23 -26.85 11.53
C GLY A 333 -6.12 -26.69 12.58
N ALA A 334 -5.04 -25.99 12.24
CA ALA A 334 -3.89 -25.82 13.14
C ALA A 334 -4.06 -24.65 14.12
N LEU A 335 -4.81 -23.60 13.75
CA LEU A 335 -4.83 -22.30 14.46
C LEU A 335 -5.13 -22.42 15.96
N ALA A 336 -6.10 -23.26 16.33
CA ALA A 336 -6.51 -23.41 17.74
C ALA A 336 -5.42 -24.08 18.59
N ASN A 337 -4.78 -25.14 18.09
CA ASN A 337 -3.71 -25.83 18.80
C ASN A 337 -2.45 -24.97 18.84
N PHE A 338 -2.11 -24.36 17.71
CA PHE A 338 -0.96 -23.44 17.62
C PHE A 338 -1.08 -22.30 18.63
N TRP A 339 -2.28 -21.71 18.80
CA TRP A 339 -2.51 -20.68 19.80
C TRP A 339 -2.33 -21.16 21.24
N LYS A 340 -2.69 -22.41 21.55
CA LYS A 340 -2.57 -22.98 22.90
C LYS A 340 -1.13 -23.32 23.25
N GLU A 341 -0.34 -23.77 22.29
CA GLU A 341 0.99 -24.30 22.50
C GLU A 341 2.10 -23.24 22.39
N ARG A 342 1.83 -22.13 21.70
CA ARG A 342 2.83 -21.09 21.42
C ARG A 342 2.57 -19.83 22.22
N ASP A 343 3.63 -19.06 22.46
CA ASP A 343 3.53 -17.74 23.06
C ASP A 343 2.62 -16.80 22.24
N ILE A 344 1.97 -15.87 22.94
CA ILE A 344 0.97 -14.95 22.38
C ILE A 344 1.50 -14.22 21.14
N GLU A 345 2.75 -13.75 21.14
CA GLU A 345 3.32 -13.02 20.00
C GLU A 345 3.50 -13.93 18.76
N ILE A 346 3.97 -15.17 18.96
CA ILE A 346 4.13 -16.16 17.90
C ILE A 346 2.75 -16.58 17.37
N GLY A 347 1.80 -16.84 18.26
CA GLY A 347 0.41 -17.17 17.91
C GLY A 347 -0.26 -16.08 17.08
N LEU A 348 -0.10 -14.80 17.46
CA LEU A 348 -0.63 -13.67 16.69
C LEU A 348 0.07 -13.49 15.34
N ALA A 349 1.39 -13.70 15.29
CA ALA A 349 2.15 -13.63 14.04
C ALA A 349 1.67 -14.71 13.07
N PHE A 350 1.54 -15.96 13.51
CA PHE A 350 1.00 -17.05 12.70
C PHE A 350 -0.44 -16.76 12.26
N ALA A 351 -1.32 -16.39 13.19
CA ALA A 351 -2.72 -16.10 12.87
C ALA A 351 -2.86 -15.02 11.79
N ARG A 352 -2.02 -13.97 11.82
CA ARG A 352 -2.08 -12.89 10.84
C ARG A 352 -1.38 -13.22 9.52
N MET A 353 -0.18 -13.78 9.59
CA MET A 353 0.69 -13.93 8.43
C MET A 353 0.45 -15.22 7.65
N MET A 354 -0.09 -16.26 8.29
CA MET A 354 -0.46 -17.53 7.64
C MET A 354 -1.93 -17.59 7.24
N TYR A 355 -2.72 -16.55 7.51
CA TYR A 355 -4.07 -16.45 6.97
C TYR A 355 -4.01 -16.49 5.44
N PRO A 356 -4.85 -17.27 4.74
CA PRO A 356 -4.75 -17.51 3.31
C PRO A 356 -5.21 -16.30 2.45
N THR A 357 -4.58 -15.14 2.63
CA THR A 357 -4.90 -13.86 1.97
C THR A 357 -4.78 -13.91 0.46
N VAL A 358 -3.91 -14.77 -0.09
CA VAL A 358 -3.72 -14.92 -1.54
C VAL A 358 -4.85 -15.72 -2.22
N LEU A 359 -5.60 -16.50 -1.44
CA LEU A 359 -6.74 -17.30 -1.91
C LEU A 359 -8.04 -16.49 -1.82
N VAL A 360 -8.08 -15.38 -2.55
CA VAL A 360 -9.25 -14.47 -2.51
C VAL A 360 -10.46 -15.13 -3.14
N GLY A 361 -11.48 -15.41 -2.33
CA GLY A 361 -12.74 -16.00 -2.75
C GLY A 361 -13.64 -16.42 -1.59
N ASP A 362 -14.86 -16.83 -1.93
CA ASP A 362 -15.90 -17.18 -0.96
C ASP A 362 -15.53 -18.38 -0.06
N ASP A 363 -14.70 -19.31 -0.55
CA ASP A 363 -14.28 -20.47 0.24
C ASP A 363 -13.52 -20.06 1.50
N THR A 364 -12.59 -19.12 1.38
CA THR A 364 -11.84 -18.59 2.53
C THR A 364 -12.75 -17.79 3.46
N VAL A 365 -13.69 -17.01 2.91
CA VAL A 365 -14.68 -16.28 3.72
C VAL A 365 -15.52 -17.25 4.56
N ARG A 366 -16.09 -18.29 3.94
CA ARG A 366 -16.88 -19.31 4.63
C ARG A 366 -16.06 -20.09 5.65
N ALA A 367 -14.80 -20.40 5.35
CA ALA A 367 -13.91 -21.07 6.30
C ALA A 367 -13.66 -20.20 7.54
N THR A 368 -13.42 -18.90 7.34
CA THR A 368 -13.27 -17.93 8.43
C THR A 368 -14.54 -17.82 9.27
N GLU A 369 -15.70 -17.68 8.65
CA GLU A 369 -16.99 -17.61 9.36
C GLU A 369 -17.25 -18.86 10.17
N ARG A 370 -17.04 -20.04 9.57
CA ARG A 370 -17.19 -21.33 10.25
C ARG A 370 -16.30 -21.40 11.49
N TYR A 371 -15.02 -21.03 11.37
CA TYR A 371 -14.10 -21.00 12.50
C TYR A 371 -14.60 -20.05 13.61
N LEU A 372 -15.10 -18.87 13.24
CA LEU A 372 -15.60 -17.85 14.17
C LEU A 372 -16.87 -18.25 14.94
N THR A 373 -17.64 -19.23 14.46
CA THR A 373 -18.79 -19.83 15.18
C THR A 373 -18.38 -20.75 16.33
N GLY A 374 -17.09 -21.13 16.42
CA GLY A 374 -16.56 -21.94 17.51
C GLY A 374 -16.74 -21.26 18.87
N LYS A 375 -17.09 -22.06 19.89
CA LYS A 375 -17.45 -21.56 21.24
C LYS A 375 -16.31 -20.87 21.99
N ASP A 376 -15.05 -21.15 21.63
CA ASP A 376 -13.88 -20.71 22.40
C ASP A 376 -12.80 -20.02 21.55
N VAL A 377 -13.18 -19.28 20.50
CA VAL A 377 -12.19 -18.50 19.73
C VAL A 377 -11.64 -17.35 20.60
N PRO A 378 -10.32 -17.33 20.90
CA PRO A 378 -9.71 -16.29 21.72
C PRO A 378 -9.95 -14.89 21.14
N GLY A 379 -10.22 -13.90 21.99
CA GLY A 379 -10.50 -12.52 21.57
C GLY A 379 -9.49 -11.93 20.57
N PRO A 380 -8.17 -12.04 20.81
CA PRO A 380 -7.15 -11.56 19.86
C PRO A 380 -7.20 -12.26 18.50
N ILE A 381 -7.41 -13.59 18.47
CA ILE A 381 -7.56 -14.37 17.24
C ILE A 381 -8.84 -13.97 16.50
N ARG A 382 -9.96 -13.84 17.22
CA ARG A 382 -11.25 -13.40 16.67
C ARG A 382 -11.10 -12.07 15.95
N ARG A 383 -10.41 -11.10 16.56
CA ARG A 383 -10.15 -9.80 15.96
C ARG A 383 -9.34 -9.92 14.66
N VAL A 384 -8.24 -10.68 14.67
CA VAL A 384 -7.40 -10.89 13.47
C VAL A 384 -8.22 -11.50 12.33
N LEU A 385 -9.04 -12.51 12.61
CA LEU A 385 -9.86 -13.18 11.60
C LEU A 385 -10.96 -12.28 11.04
N LEU A 386 -11.60 -11.45 11.88
CA LEU A 386 -12.58 -10.47 11.43
C LEU A 386 -11.96 -9.40 10.53
N GLU A 387 -10.79 -8.87 10.90
CA GLU A 387 -10.04 -7.91 10.08
C GLU A 387 -9.58 -8.55 8.75
N ALA A 388 -9.11 -9.79 8.78
CA ALA A 388 -8.69 -10.52 7.58
C ALA A 388 -9.87 -10.83 6.65
N LYS A 389 -11.04 -11.17 7.20
CA LYS A 389 -12.28 -11.36 6.46
C LYS A 389 -12.72 -10.07 5.76
N ASP A 390 -12.76 -8.93 6.46
CA ASP A 390 -13.14 -7.64 5.86
C ASP A 390 -12.22 -7.26 4.69
N ASN A 391 -10.90 -7.45 4.85
CA ASN A 391 -9.94 -7.24 3.77
C ASN A 391 -10.18 -8.18 2.58
N MET A 392 -10.54 -9.44 2.84
CA MET A 392 -10.85 -10.42 1.80
C MET A 392 -12.09 -10.02 0.99
N GLU A 393 -13.16 -9.64 1.67
CA GLU A 393 -14.40 -9.20 1.02
C GLU A 393 -14.18 -7.92 0.20
N ARG A 394 -13.33 -6.99 0.67
CA ARG A 394 -12.90 -5.82 -0.12
C ARG A 394 -12.15 -6.24 -1.38
N ALA A 395 -11.18 -7.14 -1.26
CA ALA A 395 -10.43 -7.65 -2.41
C ALA A 395 -11.36 -8.31 -3.44
N MET A 396 -12.33 -9.12 -2.99
CA MET A 396 -13.33 -9.73 -3.86
C MET A 396 -14.17 -8.70 -4.63
N ARG A 397 -14.66 -7.65 -3.95
CA ARG A 397 -15.40 -6.56 -4.61
C ARG A 397 -14.53 -5.80 -5.62
N GLY A 398 -13.28 -5.50 -5.26
CA GLY A 398 -12.32 -4.86 -6.16
C GLY A 398 -12.08 -5.67 -7.43
N ARG A 399 -11.87 -6.99 -7.29
CA ARG A 399 -11.67 -7.91 -8.42
C ARG A 399 -12.89 -7.98 -9.33
N ALA A 400 -14.10 -7.99 -8.76
CA ALA A 400 -15.34 -8.00 -9.52
C ALA A 400 -15.51 -6.72 -10.36
N VAL A 401 -15.21 -5.55 -9.77
CA VAL A 401 -15.26 -4.26 -10.49
C VAL A 401 -14.21 -4.17 -11.57
N ASP A 402 -12.99 -4.67 -11.30
CA ASP A 402 -11.94 -4.73 -12.32
C ASP A 402 -12.31 -5.65 -13.49
N ALA A 403 -12.86 -6.83 -13.21
CA ALA A 403 -13.30 -7.77 -14.25
C ALA A 403 -14.47 -7.20 -15.09
N ALA A 404 -15.45 -6.54 -14.46
CA ALA A 404 -16.56 -5.90 -15.17
C ALA A 404 -16.08 -4.79 -16.12
N ALA A 405 -15.11 -3.98 -15.68
CA ALA A 405 -14.52 -2.95 -16.53
C ALA A 405 -13.81 -3.53 -17.77
N ALA A 406 -13.32 -4.77 -17.72
CA ALA A 406 -12.77 -5.48 -18.88
C ALA A 406 -13.84 -5.78 -19.95
N ALA A 407 -15.04 -6.13 -19.51
CA ALA A 407 -16.15 -6.55 -20.37
C ALA A 407 -16.84 -5.38 -21.08
N GLY A 408 -16.44 -4.12 -20.78
CA GLY A 408 -17.12 -2.92 -21.27
C GLY A 408 -18.43 -2.62 -20.53
N ASP A 409 -18.70 -3.32 -19.43
CA ASP A 409 -19.85 -3.06 -18.58
C ASP A 409 -19.64 -1.75 -17.83
N ARG A 410 -20.65 -0.88 -17.81
CA ARG A 410 -20.60 0.31 -16.95
C ARG A 410 -20.52 -0.15 -15.51
N ILE A 411 -19.51 0.33 -14.79
CA ILE A 411 -19.34 0.10 -13.36
C ILE A 411 -20.64 0.58 -12.66
N PRO A 412 -21.37 -0.30 -11.96
CA PRO A 412 -22.57 0.12 -11.25
C PRO A 412 -22.19 1.13 -10.16
N ALA A 413 -22.82 2.31 -10.23
CA ALA A 413 -22.59 3.47 -9.36
C ALA A 413 -22.99 3.28 -7.89
#